data_AF-S4PEI7-F1
#
_entry.id   AF-S4PEI7-F1
#
_cell.length_a   1.000
_cell.length_b   1.000
_cell.length_c   1.000
_cell.angle_alpha   90.00
_cell.angle_beta   90.00
_cell.angle_gamma   90.00
#
_symmetry.space_group_name_H-M   'P 1'
#
loop_
_entity.id
_entity.type
_entity.pdbx_description
1 polymer ?
#
loop_
_entity_poly.entity_id
_entity_poly.type
_entity_poly.pdbx_seq_one_letter_code
_entity_poly.pdbx_strand_id
1 'polypeptide(L)'
;MISIEVCETEAHGVVLRYCPLEGSLLEEDRVEAWASVLEGQLHVLHATVALREPFQQSVKEHPCLTLVHVPGWAGLGGVRYIPPGWDEAPQEELNNLNKQLVETLRATDGAFSCGDGEDGMACVRFGMVTADTDVEELLDLVISAGKDVENNSKALVDMTEVVKKGITAAQEELAREAWQEGLLRRVPVVGRVVSWWAPPAPPA
;
A
#
# COMPACT_ATOMS: atom_id res chain seq x y z
N MET A 1 31.72 -25.67 -6.93
CA MET A 1 30.90 -24.44 -6.98
C MET A 1 31.68 -23.43 -7.81
N ILE A 2 31.06 -22.74 -8.77
CA ILE A 2 31.75 -21.73 -9.59
C ILE A 2 31.95 -20.50 -8.70
N SER A 3 33.19 -20.05 -8.52
CA SER A 3 33.46 -18.80 -7.80
C SER A 3 33.43 -17.64 -8.79
N ILE A 4 32.47 -16.73 -8.63
CA ILE A 4 32.34 -15.52 -9.43
C ILE A 4 32.47 -14.34 -8.47
N GLU A 5 33.38 -13.42 -8.77
CA GLU A 5 33.58 -12.20 -7.99
C GLU A 5 33.15 -10.99 -8.81
N VAL A 6 32.54 -10.01 -8.15
CA VAL A 6 32.29 -8.70 -8.75
C VAL A 6 33.54 -7.86 -8.50
N CYS A 7 34.13 -7.32 -9.57
CA CYS A 7 35.29 -6.44 -9.46
C CYS A 7 35.13 -5.23 -10.37
N GLU A 8 35.85 -4.16 -10.07
CA GLU A 8 35.83 -2.94 -10.87
C GLU A 8 37.14 -2.82 -11.64
N THR A 9 37.05 -2.52 -12.92
CA THR A 9 38.18 -2.36 -13.83
C THR A 9 38.12 -0.97 -14.45
N GLU A 10 39.28 -0.31 -14.59
CA GLU A 10 39.33 1.04 -15.16
C GLU A 10 38.81 1.11 -16.61
N ALA A 11 38.96 0.02 -17.37
CA ALA A 11 38.60 -0.01 -18.78
C ALA A 11 37.11 -0.34 -19.03
N HIS A 12 36.47 -1.13 -18.17
CA HIS A 12 35.13 -1.67 -18.41
C HIS A 12 34.16 -1.46 -17.25
N GLY A 13 34.57 -0.77 -16.18
CA GLY A 13 33.76 -0.57 -14.98
C GLY A 13 33.57 -1.88 -14.20
N VAL A 14 32.36 -2.10 -13.70
CA VAL A 14 32.00 -3.29 -12.91
C VAL A 14 31.88 -4.53 -13.80
N VAL A 15 32.67 -5.56 -13.52
CA VAL A 15 32.71 -6.81 -14.28
C VAL A 15 32.63 -8.04 -13.37
N LEU A 16 32.25 -9.18 -13.94
CA LEU A 16 32.28 -10.48 -13.27
C LEU A 16 33.60 -11.18 -13.57
N ARG A 17 34.42 -11.42 -12.52
CA ARG A 17 35.67 -12.18 -12.58
C ARG A 17 35.39 -13.64 -12.29
N TYR A 18 35.87 -14.51 -13.17
CA TYR A 18 35.96 -15.95 -12.95
C TYR A 18 37.42 -16.39 -13.10
N CYS A 19 37.93 -17.15 -12.13
CA CYS A 19 39.27 -17.73 -12.18
C CYS A 19 39.17 -19.26 -12.32
N PRO A 20 39.49 -19.82 -13.51
CA PRO A 20 39.45 -21.27 -13.73
C PRO A 20 40.41 -22.06 -12.83
N LEU A 21 41.47 -21.41 -12.36
CA LEU A 21 42.51 -22.02 -11.51
C LEU A 21 42.13 -22.04 -10.02
N GLU A 22 41.20 -21.18 -9.59
CA GLU A 22 40.70 -21.10 -8.21
C GLU A 22 39.41 -21.93 -8.02
N GLY A 23 38.87 -22.54 -9.09
CA GLY A 23 37.62 -23.29 -9.08
C GLY A 23 37.76 -24.74 -9.60
N SER A 24 36.66 -25.49 -9.57
CA SER A 24 36.60 -26.80 -10.25
C SER A 24 36.66 -26.61 -11.76
N LEU A 25 37.39 -27.48 -12.48
CA LEU A 25 37.31 -27.59 -13.94
C LEU A 25 35.82 -27.71 -14.34
N LEU A 26 35.38 -26.81 -15.22
CA LEU A 26 34.00 -26.79 -15.69
C LEU A 26 33.83 -27.86 -16.75
N GLU A 27 32.86 -28.74 -16.55
CA GLU A 27 32.35 -29.61 -17.63
C GLU A 27 31.69 -28.73 -18.69
N GLU A 28 31.91 -29.04 -19.97
CA GLU A 28 31.43 -28.25 -21.11
C GLU A 28 29.90 -28.00 -21.03
N ASP A 29 29.12 -29.05 -20.72
CA ASP A 29 27.67 -28.98 -20.51
C ASP A 29 27.27 -27.97 -19.41
N ARG A 30 28.08 -27.83 -18.36
CA ARG A 30 27.82 -26.89 -17.26
C ARG A 30 28.14 -25.45 -17.64
N VAL A 31 29.14 -25.25 -18.51
CA VAL A 31 29.45 -23.93 -19.07
C VAL A 31 28.32 -23.49 -19.98
N GLU A 32 27.85 -24.37 -20.86
CA GLU A 32 26.76 -24.08 -21.79
C GLU A 32 25.44 -23.79 -21.06
N ALA A 33 25.11 -24.59 -20.04
CA ALA A 33 23.97 -24.33 -19.18
C ALA A 33 24.07 -22.97 -18.46
N TRP A 34 25.26 -22.61 -17.97
CA TRP A 34 25.49 -21.31 -17.34
C TRP A 34 25.36 -20.16 -18.35
N ALA A 35 25.94 -20.31 -19.55
CA ALA A 35 25.86 -19.31 -20.61
C ALA A 35 24.41 -19.05 -21.02
N SER A 36 23.61 -20.12 -21.17
CA SER A 36 22.18 -20.01 -21.47
C SER A 36 21.40 -19.28 -20.38
N VAL A 37 21.67 -19.56 -19.09
CA VAL A 37 21.05 -18.83 -17.98
C VAL A 37 21.46 -17.36 -18.00
N LEU A 38 22.75 -17.07 -18.21
CA LEU A 38 23.25 -15.69 -18.25
C LEU A 38 22.62 -14.91 -19.40
N GLU A 39 22.51 -15.51 -20.58
CA GLU A 39 21.87 -14.92 -21.76
C GLU A 39 20.39 -14.59 -21.49
N GLY A 40 19.67 -15.50 -20.83
CA GLY A 40 18.30 -15.25 -20.39
C GLY A 40 18.19 -14.08 -19.41
N GLN A 41 19.09 -13.99 -18.42
CA GLN A 41 19.11 -12.86 -17.48
C GLN A 41 19.48 -11.53 -18.16
N LEU A 42 20.42 -11.55 -19.10
CA LEU A 42 20.81 -10.37 -19.89
C LEU A 42 19.64 -9.87 -20.73
N HIS A 43 18.84 -10.76 -21.31
CA HIS A 43 17.65 -10.36 -22.06
C HIS A 43 16.66 -9.55 -21.20
N VAL A 44 16.37 -10.04 -19.98
CA VAL A 44 15.52 -9.34 -19.01
C VAL A 44 16.12 -8.00 -18.59
N LEU A 45 17.43 -7.96 -18.32
CA LEU A 45 18.12 -6.74 -17.93
C LEU A 45 18.08 -5.69 -19.05
N HIS A 46 18.39 -6.09 -20.28
CA HIS A 46 18.34 -5.21 -21.45
C HIS A 46 16.93 -4.66 -21.69
N ALA A 47 15.91 -5.52 -21.61
CA ALA A 47 14.51 -5.10 -21.73
C ALA A 47 14.12 -4.11 -20.63
N THR A 48 14.49 -4.39 -19.37
CA THR A 48 14.20 -3.51 -18.23
C THR A 48 14.86 -2.14 -18.41
N VAL A 49 16.12 -2.09 -18.87
CA VAL A 49 16.81 -0.82 -19.13
C VAL A 49 16.15 -0.07 -20.28
N ALA A 50 15.79 -0.75 -21.37
CA ALA A 50 15.15 -0.13 -22.53
C ALA A 50 13.76 0.43 -22.21
N LEU A 51 12.98 -0.27 -21.36
CA LEU A 51 11.63 0.13 -20.98
C LEU A 51 11.57 1.14 -19.83
N ARG A 52 12.68 1.39 -19.13
CA ARG A 52 12.72 2.34 -18.00
C ARG A 52 12.34 3.76 -18.41
N GLU A 53 12.86 4.27 -19.52
CA GLU A 53 12.53 5.62 -19.99
C GLU A 53 11.06 5.72 -20.48
N PRO A 54 10.55 4.82 -21.34
CA PRO A 54 9.13 4.76 -21.68
C PRO A 54 8.21 4.72 -20.46
N PHE A 55 8.53 3.89 -19.47
CA PHE A 55 7.81 3.82 -18.19
C PHE A 55 7.77 5.18 -17.48
N GLN A 56 8.90 5.86 -17.35
CA GLN A 56 8.94 7.18 -16.70
C GLN A 56 8.19 8.25 -17.48
N GLN A 57 8.14 8.16 -18.81
CA GLN A 57 7.38 9.08 -19.64
C GLN A 57 5.87 8.84 -19.47
N SER A 58 5.44 7.59 -19.60
CA SER A 58 4.05 7.17 -19.44
C SER A 58 3.49 7.54 -18.06
N VAL A 59 4.25 7.31 -16.97
CA VAL A 59 3.85 7.74 -15.61
C VAL A 59 3.54 9.24 -15.54
N LYS A 60 4.25 10.10 -16.29
CA LYS A 60 4.02 11.55 -16.30
C LYS A 60 2.74 11.96 -17.04
N GLU A 61 2.21 11.10 -17.91
CA GLU A 61 0.96 11.33 -18.61
C GLU A 61 -0.26 11.14 -17.69
N HIS A 62 -0.09 10.41 -16.58
CA HIS A 62 -1.13 10.16 -15.59
C HIS A 62 -1.00 11.09 -14.37
N PRO A 63 -1.92 12.06 -14.17
CA PRO A 63 -1.81 13.02 -13.07
C PRO A 63 -2.02 12.39 -11.68
N CYS A 64 -2.62 11.21 -11.62
CA CYS A 64 -2.84 10.47 -10.38
C CYS A 64 -1.66 9.55 -9.99
N LEU A 65 -0.59 9.56 -10.78
CA LEU A 65 0.62 8.80 -10.52
C LEU A 65 1.80 9.76 -10.30
N THR A 66 2.69 9.38 -9.41
CA THR A 66 3.95 10.09 -9.18
C THR A 66 5.09 9.11 -9.23
N LEU A 67 6.09 9.39 -10.06
CA LEU A 67 7.31 8.59 -10.13
C LEU A 67 8.10 8.73 -8.81
N VAL A 68 8.52 7.61 -8.25
CA VAL A 68 9.31 7.53 -7.01
C VAL A 68 10.65 6.86 -7.31
N HIS A 69 11.74 7.53 -6.91
CA HIS A 69 13.04 6.91 -6.90
C HIS A 69 13.14 5.95 -5.71
N VAL A 70 13.56 4.70 -5.99
CA VAL A 70 13.73 3.65 -4.99
C VAL A 70 15.21 3.27 -4.95
N PRO A 71 15.93 3.62 -3.87
CA PRO A 71 17.36 3.33 -3.76
C PRO A 71 17.67 1.84 -3.90
N GLY A 72 18.67 1.52 -4.74
CA GLY A 72 19.14 0.14 -4.94
C GLY A 72 18.18 -0.77 -5.73
N TRP A 73 17.12 -0.22 -6.33
CA TRP A 73 16.16 -1.00 -7.10
C TRP A 73 16.60 -1.20 -8.57
N ALA A 74 16.66 -2.46 -9.01
CA ALA A 74 17.11 -2.80 -10.36
C ALA A 74 15.99 -2.82 -11.42
N GLY A 75 14.71 -2.71 -11.01
CA GLY A 75 13.55 -2.78 -11.91
C GLY A 75 13.24 -1.46 -12.64
N LEU A 76 12.02 -1.34 -13.17
CA LEU A 76 11.57 -0.14 -13.89
C LEU A 76 11.53 1.10 -12.99
N GLY A 77 11.10 0.96 -11.73
CA GLY A 77 11.05 2.06 -10.76
C GLY A 77 9.96 1.88 -9.72
N GLY A 78 9.68 2.95 -8.98
CA GLY A 78 8.55 3.03 -8.05
C GLY A 78 7.50 4.03 -8.54
N VAL A 79 6.23 3.79 -8.23
CA VAL A 79 5.14 4.73 -8.48
C VAL A 79 4.27 4.84 -7.24
N ARG A 80 3.83 6.06 -6.95
CA ARG A 80 2.84 6.35 -5.92
C ARG A 80 1.53 6.76 -6.58
N TYR A 81 0.44 6.16 -6.14
CA TYR A 81 -0.90 6.59 -6.51
C TYR A 81 -1.33 7.72 -5.58
N ILE A 82 -1.71 8.86 -6.16
CA ILE A 82 -2.22 10.04 -5.48
C ILE A 82 -3.60 10.36 -6.07
N PRO A 83 -4.69 10.13 -5.33
CA PRO A 83 -6.02 10.47 -5.79
C PRO A 83 -6.15 11.97 -6.12
N PRO A 84 -6.99 12.35 -7.10
CA PRO A 84 -7.23 13.76 -7.39
C PRO A 84 -7.71 14.52 -6.15
N GLY A 85 -7.04 15.64 -5.83
CA GLY A 85 -7.35 16.47 -4.66
C GLY A 85 -6.75 15.99 -3.33
N TRP A 86 -5.89 14.96 -3.36
CA TRP A 86 -5.14 14.48 -2.20
C TRP A 86 -3.71 15.04 -2.14
N ASP A 87 -3.43 16.13 -2.85
CA ASP A 87 -2.11 16.76 -2.90
C ASP A 87 -1.60 17.20 -1.51
N GLU A 88 -2.52 17.56 -0.60
CA GLU A 88 -2.23 17.96 0.78
C GLU A 88 -2.66 16.89 1.81
N ALA A 89 -2.99 15.67 1.36
CA ALA A 89 -3.41 14.61 2.27
C ALA A 89 -2.28 14.24 3.26
N PRO A 90 -2.63 13.87 4.51
CA PRO A 90 -1.65 13.41 5.47
C PRO A 90 -0.82 12.25 4.91
N GLN A 91 0.49 12.29 5.17
CA GLN A 91 1.42 11.27 4.71
C GLN A 91 1.01 9.84 5.13
N GLU A 92 0.44 9.71 6.34
CA GLU A 92 -0.05 8.44 6.85
C GLU A 92 -1.21 7.87 6.02
N GLU A 93 -2.14 8.70 5.57
CA GLU A 93 -3.27 8.29 4.72
C GLU A 93 -2.80 7.84 3.35
N LEU A 94 -1.90 8.60 2.71
CA LEU A 94 -1.30 8.23 1.43
C LEU A 94 -0.50 6.93 1.53
N ASN A 95 0.22 6.73 2.63
CA ASN A 95 0.97 5.50 2.89
C ASN A 95 0.02 4.30 3.07
N ASN A 96 -1.06 4.46 3.83
CA ASN A 96 -2.04 3.40 4.04
C ASN A 96 -2.73 3.03 2.72
N LEU A 97 -3.12 4.02 1.92
CA LEU A 97 -3.69 3.82 0.59
C LEU A 97 -2.73 3.04 -0.32
N ASN A 98 -1.48 3.47 -0.43
CA ASN A 98 -0.50 2.83 -1.32
C ASN A 98 -0.10 1.43 -0.83
N LYS A 99 -0.07 1.17 0.49
CA LYS A 99 0.14 -0.18 1.03
C LYS A 99 -1.01 -1.12 0.69
N GLN A 100 -2.26 -0.67 0.87
CA GLN A 100 -3.45 -1.45 0.50
C GLN A 100 -3.55 -1.69 -1.01
N LEU A 101 -3.15 -0.71 -1.81
CA LEU A 101 -3.02 -0.83 -3.26
C LEU A 101 -2.05 -1.96 -3.62
N VAL A 102 -0.84 -1.98 -3.03
CA VAL A 102 0.11 -3.06 -3.27
C VAL A 102 -0.44 -4.42 -2.84
N GLU A 103 -1.15 -4.51 -1.71
CA GLU A 103 -1.77 -5.75 -1.27
C GLU A 103 -2.82 -6.26 -2.28
N THR A 104 -3.61 -5.34 -2.85
CA THR A 104 -4.61 -5.65 -3.86
C THR A 104 -3.95 -6.10 -5.16
N LEU A 105 -2.90 -5.40 -5.61
CA LEU A 105 -2.13 -5.77 -6.79
C LEU A 105 -1.45 -7.13 -6.63
N ARG A 106 -0.90 -7.43 -5.45
CA ARG A 106 -0.28 -8.73 -5.13
C ARG A 106 -1.24 -9.90 -5.15
N ALA A 107 -2.51 -9.67 -4.87
CA ALA A 107 -3.53 -10.70 -4.97
C ALA A 107 -3.80 -11.10 -6.43
N THR A 108 -3.60 -10.17 -7.37
CA THR A 108 -3.73 -10.39 -8.81
C THR A 108 -2.43 -10.94 -9.42
N ASP A 109 -1.30 -10.32 -9.08
CA ASP A 109 0.02 -10.68 -9.61
C ASP A 109 1.12 -10.50 -8.54
N GLY A 110 1.85 -11.59 -8.25
CA GLY A 110 2.95 -11.61 -7.30
C GLY A 110 4.18 -10.79 -7.70
N ALA A 111 4.23 -10.27 -8.93
CA ALA A 111 5.30 -9.41 -9.42
C ALA A 111 5.32 -8.02 -8.76
N PHE A 112 4.20 -7.56 -8.19
CA PHE A 112 4.12 -6.27 -7.52
C PHE A 112 4.68 -6.32 -6.09
N SER A 113 5.41 -5.29 -5.68
CA SER A 113 5.95 -5.22 -4.33
C SER A 113 5.87 -3.83 -3.70
N CYS A 114 5.82 -3.80 -2.37
CA CYS A 114 5.82 -2.55 -1.62
C CYS A 114 7.25 -2.07 -1.49
N GLY A 115 7.43 -0.77 -1.60
CA GLY A 115 8.70 -0.11 -1.38
C GLY A 115 8.56 1.22 -0.70
N ASP A 116 9.68 1.69 -0.18
CA ASP A 116 9.80 3.03 0.36
C ASP A 116 10.64 3.87 -0.61
N GLY A 117 10.16 5.09 -0.88
CA GLY A 117 10.95 6.11 -1.55
C GLY A 117 12.04 6.67 -0.65
N GLU A 118 12.87 7.57 -1.19
CA GLU A 118 13.87 8.32 -0.40
C GLU A 118 13.23 9.16 0.73
N ASP A 119 11.96 9.53 0.54
CA ASP A 119 11.12 10.23 1.51
C ASP A 119 10.57 9.33 2.63
N GLY A 120 10.85 8.02 2.60
CA GLY A 120 10.33 7.03 3.55
C GLY A 120 8.84 6.72 3.36
N MET A 121 8.26 7.14 2.24
CA MET A 121 6.84 6.99 1.93
C MET A 121 6.62 5.80 1.01
N ALA A 122 5.52 5.09 1.22
CA ALA A 122 5.18 3.87 0.49
C ALA A 122 4.94 4.13 -1.00
N CYS A 123 5.36 3.18 -1.83
CA CYS A 123 5.16 3.16 -3.27
C CYS A 123 5.03 1.72 -3.80
N VAL A 124 4.42 1.57 -4.97
CA VAL A 124 4.39 0.34 -5.75
C VAL A 124 5.71 0.22 -6.52
N ARG A 125 6.47 -0.85 -6.28
CA ARG A 125 7.70 -1.16 -7.02
C ARG A 125 7.39 -2.04 -8.23
N PHE A 126 7.92 -1.63 -9.38
CA PHE A 126 7.88 -2.38 -10.63
C PHE A 126 9.21 -3.09 -10.83
N GLY A 127 9.15 -4.42 -10.91
CA GLY A 127 10.32 -5.29 -11.02
C GLY A 127 11.06 -5.20 -12.35
N MET A 128 11.90 -6.19 -12.58
CA MET A 128 12.48 -6.42 -13.90
C MET A 128 11.41 -6.97 -14.83
N VAL A 129 11.51 -6.61 -16.11
CA VAL A 129 10.52 -6.90 -17.13
C VAL A 129 11.18 -7.50 -18.38
N THR A 130 10.37 -8.18 -19.17
CA THR A 130 10.76 -8.73 -20.48
C THR A 130 10.37 -7.77 -21.60
N ALA A 131 10.88 -7.98 -22.81
CA ALA A 131 10.71 -7.04 -23.92
C ALA A 131 9.26 -6.93 -24.42
N ASP A 132 8.43 -7.93 -24.13
CA ASP A 132 7.01 -8.02 -24.44
C ASP A 132 6.10 -7.39 -23.38
N THR A 133 6.68 -6.84 -22.30
CA THR A 133 5.88 -6.20 -21.25
C THR A 133 5.27 -4.89 -21.76
N ASP A 134 3.94 -4.80 -21.70
CA ASP A 134 3.20 -3.57 -21.98
C ASP A 134 3.21 -2.66 -20.73
N VAL A 135 3.88 -1.52 -20.86
CA VAL A 135 4.02 -0.53 -19.80
C VAL A 135 2.69 0.15 -19.49
N GLU A 136 1.89 0.47 -20.50
CA GLU A 136 0.62 1.18 -20.33
C GLU A 136 -0.39 0.30 -19.59
N GLU A 137 -0.50 -0.97 -19.98
CA GLU A 137 -1.39 -1.92 -19.32
C GLU A 137 -1.05 -2.10 -17.84
N LEU A 138 0.25 -2.15 -17.51
CA LEU A 138 0.70 -2.24 -16.13
C LEU A 138 0.32 -0.99 -15.31
N LEU A 139 0.44 0.20 -15.87
CA LEU A 139 0.06 1.43 -15.18
C LEU A 139 -1.46 1.55 -15.04
N ASP A 140 -2.22 1.18 -16.07
CA ASP A 140 -3.67 1.13 -16.02
C ASP A 140 -4.18 0.17 -14.94
N LEU A 141 -3.51 -0.98 -14.76
CA LEU A 141 -3.81 -1.91 -13.67
C LEU A 141 -3.62 -1.25 -12.30
N VAL A 142 -2.52 -0.51 -12.10
CA VAL A 142 -2.28 0.24 -10.86
C VAL A 142 -3.31 1.35 -10.65
N ILE A 143 -3.68 2.08 -11.70
CA ILE A 143 -4.69 3.15 -11.62
C ILE A 143 -6.07 2.57 -11.29
N SER A 144 -6.45 1.46 -11.93
CA SER A 144 -7.73 0.79 -11.68
C SER A 144 -7.80 0.29 -10.24
N ALA A 145 -6.78 -0.44 -9.79
CA ALA A 145 -6.71 -0.91 -8.41
C ALA A 145 -6.67 0.26 -7.41
N GLY A 146 -5.98 1.35 -7.74
CA GLY A 146 -5.92 2.57 -6.91
C GLY A 146 -7.30 3.19 -6.70
N LYS A 147 -8.09 3.31 -7.77
CA LYS A 147 -9.48 3.80 -7.72
C LYS A 147 -10.37 2.87 -6.90
N ASP A 148 -10.20 1.55 -7.03
CA ASP A 148 -10.99 0.58 -6.27
C ASP A 148 -10.73 0.68 -4.76
N VAL A 149 -9.45 0.81 -4.37
CA VAL A 149 -9.06 1.01 -2.97
C VAL A 149 -9.55 2.36 -2.45
N GLU A 150 -9.46 3.42 -3.26
CA GLU A 150 -10.00 4.75 -2.94
C GLU A 150 -11.51 4.70 -2.66
N ASN A 151 -12.27 4.07 -3.56
CA ASN A 151 -13.72 3.94 -3.46
C ASN A 151 -14.14 3.11 -2.24
N ASN A 152 -13.44 2.02 -1.97
CA ASN A 152 -13.70 1.20 -0.78
C ASN A 152 -13.41 1.97 0.52
N SER A 153 -12.34 2.78 0.53
CA SER A 153 -12.01 3.62 1.68
C SER A 153 -13.09 4.68 1.94
N LYS A 154 -13.58 5.34 0.88
CA LYS A 154 -14.69 6.32 0.98
C LYS A 154 -15.99 5.67 1.46
N ALA A 155 -16.35 4.52 0.90
CA ALA A 155 -17.58 3.81 1.29
C ALA A 155 -17.59 3.41 2.77
N LEU A 156 -16.45 3.00 3.33
CA LEU A 156 -16.32 2.67 4.76
C LEU A 156 -16.51 3.90 5.66
N VAL A 157 -16.01 5.06 5.24
CA VAL A 157 -16.20 6.33 5.97
C VAL A 157 -17.68 6.73 5.97
N ASP A 158 -18.33 6.68 4.81
CA ASP A 158 -19.75 7.02 4.66
C ASP A 158 -20.64 6.09 5.51
N MET A 159 -20.40 4.77 5.46
CA MET A 159 -21.13 3.80 6.28
C MET A 159 -20.95 4.05 7.78
N THR A 160 -19.75 4.39 8.22
CA THR A 160 -19.47 4.69 9.64
C THR A 160 -20.21 5.95 10.09
N GLU A 161 -20.27 6.97 9.23
CA GLU A 161 -21.02 8.20 9.52
C GLU A 161 -22.54 7.93 9.59
N VAL A 162 -23.08 7.14 8.65
CA VAL A 162 -24.49 6.75 8.65
C VAL A 162 -24.84 5.92 9.90
N VAL A 163 -23.99 4.97 10.31
CA VAL A 163 -24.18 4.19 11.53
C VAL A 163 -24.16 5.10 12.76
N LYS A 164 -23.21 6.02 12.85
CA LYS A 164 -23.12 6.97 13.97
C LYS A 164 -24.38 7.85 14.04
N LYS A 165 -24.83 8.39 12.91
CA LYS A 165 -26.09 9.15 12.80
C LYS A 165 -27.30 8.32 13.19
N GLY A 166 -27.34 7.04 12.77
CA GLY A 166 -28.39 6.10 13.15
C GLY A 166 -28.43 5.83 14.64
N ILE A 167 -27.28 5.65 15.29
CA ILE A 167 -27.18 5.48 16.75
C ILE A 167 -27.64 6.75 17.47
N THR A 168 -27.19 7.93 17.05
CA THR A 168 -27.62 9.19 17.68
C THR A 168 -29.12 9.42 17.51
N ALA A 169 -29.67 9.15 16.32
CA ALA A 169 -31.10 9.29 16.07
C ALA A 169 -31.93 8.29 16.88
N ALA A 170 -31.47 7.04 16.98
CA ALA A 170 -32.11 6.04 17.83
C ALA A 170 -32.04 6.42 19.32
N GLN A 171 -30.92 6.98 19.80
CA GLN A 171 -30.78 7.48 21.17
C GLN A 171 -31.68 8.68 21.45
N GLU A 172 -31.83 9.61 20.51
CA GLU A 172 -32.75 10.74 20.62
C GLU A 172 -34.22 10.29 20.61
N GLU A 173 -34.57 9.31 19.76
CA GLU A 173 -35.90 8.71 19.75
C GLU A 173 -36.19 7.96 21.04
N LEU A 174 -35.27 7.12 21.52
CA LEU A 174 -35.35 6.46 22.83
C LEU A 174 -35.50 7.47 23.98
N ALA A 175 -34.77 8.59 23.96
CA ALA A 175 -34.88 9.63 24.98
C ALA A 175 -36.24 10.34 24.92
N ARG A 176 -36.76 10.59 23.71
CA ARG A 176 -38.08 11.19 23.50
C ARG A 176 -39.19 10.23 23.94
N GLU A 177 -39.09 8.95 23.59
CA GLU A 177 -40.02 7.90 24.02
C GLU A 177 -39.97 7.72 25.54
N ALA A 178 -38.79 7.68 26.16
CA ALA A 178 -38.65 7.63 27.62
C ALA A 178 -39.26 8.85 28.33
N TRP A 179 -39.20 10.02 27.70
CA TRP A 179 -39.86 11.24 28.18
C TRP A 179 -41.38 11.15 28.05
N GLN A 180 -41.88 10.58 26.96
CA GLN A 180 -43.33 10.39 26.72
C GLN A 180 -43.94 9.24 27.54
N GLU A 181 -43.23 8.14 27.76
CA GLU A 181 -43.63 7.03 28.63
C GLU A 181 -43.52 7.35 30.13
N GLY A 182 -43.05 8.55 30.48
CA GLY A 182 -43.17 9.06 31.85
C GLY A 182 -42.21 8.40 32.84
N LEU A 183 -40.93 8.23 32.45
CA LEU A 183 -39.86 7.91 33.42
C LEU A 183 -39.61 9.06 34.44
N LEU A 184 -40.40 10.13 34.41
CA LEU A 184 -40.52 11.11 35.49
C LEU A 184 -41.36 10.63 36.68
N ARG A 185 -41.87 9.40 36.70
CA ARG A 185 -42.62 8.88 37.86
C ARG A 185 -41.77 8.34 39.02
N ARG A 186 -40.44 8.47 39.00
CA ARG A 186 -39.59 8.01 40.12
C ARG A 186 -38.78 9.07 40.85
N VAL A 187 -38.84 10.33 40.45
CA VAL A 187 -38.27 11.43 41.26
C VAL A 187 -39.37 12.44 41.54
N PRO A 188 -39.86 12.52 42.79
CA PRO A 188 -40.93 13.45 43.10
C PRO A 188 -40.33 14.86 43.11
N VAL A 189 -40.91 15.76 42.30
CA VAL A 189 -40.67 17.20 42.39
C VAL A 189 -41.32 17.67 43.69
N VAL A 190 -40.64 17.49 44.82
CA VAL A 190 -41.04 18.09 46.08
C VAL A 190 -39.85 18.85 46.62
N GLY A 191 -40.03 20.17 46.76
CA GLY A 191 -39.14 20.98 47.56
C GLY A 191 -39.07 20.39 48.97
N ARG A 192 -37.83 20.13 49.42
CA ARG A 192 -37.37 19.54 50.70
C ARG A 192 -37.04 18.04 50.64
N VAL A 193 -35.75 17.80 50.44
CA VAL A 193 -35.01 16.52 50.50
C VAL A 193 -35.02 15.84 51.89
N VAL A 194 -35.63 16.44 52.91
CA VAL A 194 -35.42 16.04 54.32
C VAL A 194 -36.44 14.99 54.83
N SER A 195 -37.43 14.57 54.04
CA SER A 195 -38.48 13.65 54.51
C SER A 195 -38.20 12.15 54.25
N TRP A 196 -37.22 11.80 53.42
CA TRP A 196 -36.94 10.40 53.06
C TRP A 196 -35.98 9.67 54.01
N TRP A 197 -35.26 10.40 54.86
CA TRP A 197 -34.30 9.84 55.82
C TRP A 197 -34.80 9.82 57.27
N ALA A 198 -36.05 10.24 57.52
CA ALA A 198 -36.60 10.24 58.87
C ALA A 198 -37.15 8.85 59.23
N PRO A 199 -36.66 8.19 60.30
CA PRO A 199 -37.22 6.91 60.73
C PRO A 199 -38.65 7.10 61.26
N PRO A 200 -39.54 6.10 61.06
CA PRO A 200 -40.93 6.20 61.51
C PRO A 200 -41.00 6.26 63.04
N ALA A 201 -41.87 7.14 63.56
CA ALA A 201 -42.05 7.32 64.99
C ALA A 201 -42.57 6.04 65.66
N PRO A 202 -42.09 5.70 66.88
CA PRO A 202 -42.49 4.48 67.56
C PRO A 202 -43.98 4.55 67.99
N PRO A 203 -44.69 3.40 67.95
CA PRO A 203 -46.08 3.32 68.37
C PRO A 203 -46.21 3.51 69.89
N ALA A 204 -47.30 4.18 70.30
CA ALA A 204 -47.66 4.44 71.69
C ALA A 204 -48.12 3.18 72.45
#